data_AF-A0A9Q8IN86-F1
#
_entry.id   AF-A0A9Q8IN86-F1
#
_cell.length_a   1.000
_cell.length_b   1.000
_cell.length_c   1.000
_cell.angle_alpha   90.00
_cell.angle_beta   90.00
_cell.angle_gamma   90.00
#
_symmetry.space_group_name_H-M   'P 1'
#
loop_
_entity.id
_entity.type
_entity.pdbx_description
1 polymer ?
#
loop_
_entity_poly.entity_id
_entity_poly.type
_entity_poly.pdbx_seq_one_letter_code
_entity_poly.pdbx_strand_id
1 'polypeptide(L)'
;MNLHNLNSVAKFTFKTNIKKTSYWIWFTLPISTSIFLFTMLLLNKNDINSYNIKLSLLTIMVSLTLFIAMFFAPIISNELIDDRSSKINEYLYSISNTKNIIFGKILGVINLVLFTLLTYFVLLLVTIFNENEIKIIFSKIYTYIGTITLIQLFILMILGIIWTVLFASLIIIFVKNKKKILYALFPIYLYIGISAFIVFHFYDKSLSIISIFLPILSQLFSARVLLFNNYNIYLLVVSTIIQLIEVYIFARFFNKEHKNHLFK
;
A
#
# COMPACT_ATOMS: atom_id res chain seq x y z
N MET A 1 -24.23 -1.10 11.05
CA MET A 1 -23.16 -1.99 10.52
C MET A 1 -22.82 -2.92 11.67
N ASN A 2 -23.12 -4.22 11.57
CA ASN A 2 -22.83 -5.14 12.68
C ASN A 2 -21.32 -5.45 12.69
N LEU A 3 -20.60 -4.97 13.70
CA LEU A 3 -19.14 -5.10 13.84
C LEU A 3 -18.71 -6.56 13.95
N HIS A 4 -19.52 -7.42 14.59
CA HIS A 4 -19.18 -8.83 14.72
C HIS A 4 -19.17 -9.52 13.36
N ASN A 5 -20.21 -9.31 12.55
CA ASN A 5 -20.32 -9.91 11.22
C ASN A 5 -19.25 -9.37 10.27
N LEU A 6 -18.84 -8.12 10.45
CA LEU A 6 -17.74 -7.55 9.68
C LEU A 6 -16.41 -8.25 10.01
N ASN A 7 -16.12 -8.40 11.31
CA ASN A 7 -14.87 -9.01 11.76
C ASN A 7 -14.78 -10.49 11.40
N SER A 8 -15.90 -11.22 11.41
CA SER A 8 -15.92 -12.62 10.98
C SER A 8 -15.57 -12.75 9.50
N VAL A 9 -16.14 -11.90 8.63
CA VAL A 9 -15.80 -11.88 7.20
C VAL A 9 -14.33 -11.48 7.01
N ALA A 10 -13.85 -10.44 7.69
CA ALA A 10 -12.45 -10.02 7.60
C ALA A 10 -11.48 -11.14 8.01
N LYS A 11 -11.76 -11.83 9.11
CA LYS A 11 -10.96 -12.96 9.59
C LYS A 11 -10.99 -14.13 8.61
N PHE A 12 -12.13 -14.39 7.99
CA PHE A 12 -12.27 -15.41 6.96
C PHE A 12 -11.41 -15.07 5.73
N THR A 13 -11.57 -13.88 5.16
CA THR A 13 -10.80 -13.41 3.99
C THR A 13 -9.29 -13.39 4.25
N PHE A 14 -8.87 -13.01 5.45
CA PHE A 14 -7.47 -13.09 5.85
C PHE A 14 -6.96 -14.54 5.85
N LYS A 15 -7.67 -15.44 6.54
CA LYS A 15 -7.26 -16.85 6.68
C LYS A 15 -7.27 -17.61 5.36
N THR A 16 -8.20 -17.31 4.46
CA THR A 16 -8.26 -17.96 3.15
C THR A 16 -7.09 -17.54 2.29
N ASN A 17 -6.75 -16.24 2.26
CA ASN A 17 -5.68 -15.73 1.40
C ASN A 17 -4.28 -16.09 1.89
N ILE A 18 -4.02 -16.01 3.20
CA ILE A 18 -2.69 -16.35 3.76
C ILE A 18 -2.32 -17.83 3.56
N LYS A 19 -3.31 -18.72 3.41
CA LYS A 19 -3.09 -20.16 3.16
C LYS A 19 -2.79 -20.48 1.70
N LYS A 20 -3.05 -19.57 0.75
CA LYS A 20 -2.80 -19.80 -0.67
C LYS A 20 -1.29 -19.86 -0.91
N THR A 21 -0.81 -20.87 -1.62
CA THR A 21 0.61 -20.96 -2.03
C THR A 21 1.02 -19.77 -2.89
N SER A 22 0.12 -19.29 -3.74
CA SER A 22 0.34 -18.08 -4.54
C SER A 22 0.66 -16.86 -3.67
N TYR A 23 0.03 -16.71 -2.51
CA TYR A 23 0.33 -15.60 -1.61
C TYR A 23 1.80 -15.62 -1.17
N TRP A 24 2.33 -16.79 -0.78
CA TRP A 24 3.72 -16.93 -0.35
C TRP A 24 4.74 -16.77 -1.48
N ILE A 25 4.39 -17.17 -2.71
CA ILE A 25 5.24 -16.92 -3.88
C ILE A 25 5.39 -15.41 -4.09
N TRP A 26 4.28 -14.70 -4.17
CA TRP A 26 4.29 -13.25 -4.39
C TRP A 26 4.84 -12.45 -3.19
N PHE A 27 4.72 -12.98 -1.97
CA PHE A 27 5.35 -12.42 -0.77
C PHE A 27 6.86 -12.27 -0.91
N THR A 28 7.53 -13.10 -1.71
CA THR A 28 8.99 -13.03 -1.88
C THR A 28 9.46 -11.94 -2.86
N LEU A 29 8.60 -11.45 -3.75
CA LEU A 29 8.98 -10.49 -4.79
C LEU A 29 9.34 -9.09 -4.25
N PRO A 30 8.58 -8.50 -3.30
CA PRO A 30 9.00 -7.25 -2.65
C PRO A 30 10.32 -7.40 -1.88
N ILE A 31 10.59 -8.59 -1.32
CA ILE A 31 11.87 -8.88 -0.63
C ILE A 31 13.01 -8.90 -1.64
N SER A 32 12.88 -9.64 -2.75
CA SER A 32 13.96 -9.75 -3.74
C SER A 32 14.27 -8.41 -4.40
N THR A 33 13.24 -7.59 -4.66
CA THR A 33 13.40 -6.25 -5.25
C THR A 33 14.01 -5.26 -4.28
N SER A 34 13.62 -5.27 -2.99
CA SER A 34 14.27 -4.44 -1.97
C SER A 34 15.73 -4.83 -1.76
N ILE A 35 16.05 -6.13 -1.74
CA ILE A 35 17.43 -6.62 -1.68
C ILE A 35 18.21 -6.15 -2.91
N PHE A 36 17.66 -6.29 -4.11
CA PHE A 36 18.32 -5.86 -5.35
C PHE A 36 18.59 -4.34 -5.39
N LEU A 37 17.62 -3.53 -4.96
CA LEU A 37 17.81 -2.08 -4.86
C LEU A 37 18.83 -1.72 -3.78
N PHE A 38 18.81 -2.45 -2.66
CA PHE A 38 19.78 -2.25 -1.58
C PHE A 38 21.19 -2.65 -2.00
N THR A 39 21.38 -3.76 -2.72
CA THR A 39 22.69 -4.16 -3.24
C THR A 39 23.20 -3.19 -4.30
N MET A 40 22.33 -2.64 -5.15
CA MET A 40 22.70 -1.56 -6.08
C MET A 40 23.19 -0.31 -5.36
N LEU A 41 22.63 0.02 -4.18
CA LEU A 41 23.17 1.09 -3.35
C LEU A 41 24.55 0.77 -2.78
N LEU A 42 24.78 -0.49 -2.42
CA LEU A 42 26.05 -0.95 -1.86
C LEU A 42 27.14 -1.10 -2.88
N LEU A 43 26.82 -1.36 -4.15
CA LEU A 43 27.82 -1.40 -5.22
C LEU A 43 28.35 -0.01 -5.56
N ASN A 44 27.60 1.05 -5.23
CA ASN A 44 28.03 2.44 -5.41
C ASN A 44 28.80 3.00 -4.18
N LYS A 45 29.76 2.22 -3.63
CA LYS A 45 30.47 2.54 -2.36
C LYS A 45 31.20 3.88 -2.36
N ASN A 46 31.52 4.44 -3.52
CA ASN A 46 32.30 5.68 -3.65
C ASN A 46 31.46 6.95 -3.44
N ASP A 47 30.13 6.84 -3.45
CA ASP A 47 29.21 7.98 -3.39
C ASP A 47 28.18 7.88 -2.23
N ILE A 48 28.57 7.31 -1.08
CA ILE A 48 27.69 7.27 0.11
C ILE A 48 27.63 8.67 0.76
N ASN A 49 26.89 9.58 0.13
CA ASN A 49 26.54 10.89 0.65
C ASN A 49 25.07 10.93 1.09
N SER A 50 24.71 11.96 1.85
CA SER A 50 23.35 12.11 2.40
C SER A 50 22.28 12.20 1.30
N TYR A 51 22.60 12.81 0.16
CA TYR A 51 21.69 12.98 -0.96
C TYR A 51 21.34 11.63 -1.62
N ASN A 52 22.32 10.79 -1.91
CA ASN A 52 22.13 9.49 -2.55
C ASN A 52 21.37 8.52 -1.66
N ILE A 53 21.61 8.56 -0.33
CA ILE A 53 20.83 7.77 0.63
C ILE A 53 19.36 8.23 0.67
N LYS A 54 19.12 9.55 0.65
CA LYS A 54 17.75 10.09 0.63
C LYS A 54 17.02 9.71 -0.65
N LEU A 55 17.69 9.84 -1.80
CA LEU A 55 17.13 9.46 -3.10
C LEU A 55 16.80 7.97 -3.15
N SER A 56 17.67 7.14 -2.59
CA SER A 56 17.49 5.70 -2.62
C SER A 56 16.38 5.19 -1.73
N LEU A 57 16.16 5.81 -0.56
CA LEU A 57 14.99 5.50 0.25
C LEU A 57 13.70 5.90 -0.45
N LEU A 58 13.70 7.02 -1.17
CA LEU A 58 12.54 7.43 -1.96
C LEU A 58 12.28 6.41 -3.09
N THR A 59 13.30 5.93 -3.79
CA THR A 59 13.13 4.91 -4.84
C THR A 59 12.66 3.56 -4.26
N ILE A 60 13.23 3.12 -3.13
CA ILE A 60 12.79 1.90 -2.42
C ILE A 60 11.32 2.02 -1.99
N MET A 61 10.90 3.16 -1.46
CA MET A 61 9.51 3.38 -1.06
C MET A 61 8.56 3.31 -2.25
N VAL A 62 8.91 3.96 -3.37
CA VAL A 62 8.12 3.91 -4.62
C VAL A 62 8.02 2.48 -5.13
N SER A 63 9.14 1.77 -5.23
CA SER A 63 9.17 0.41 -5.75
C SER A 63 8.36 -0.54 -4.88
N LEU A 64 8.52 -0.47 -3.56
CA LEU A 64 7.75 -1.30 -2.62
C LEU A 64 6.26 -1.02 -2.73
N THR A 65 5.86 0.26 -2.80
CA THR A 65 4.46 0.64 -2.99
C THR A 65 3.89 0.03 -4.28
N LEU A 66 4.63 0.11 -5.39
CA LEU A 66 4.21 -0.44 -6.68
C LEU A 66 4.13 -1.97 -6.68
N PHE A 67 5.16 -2.67 -6.18
CA PHE A 67 5.17 -4.14 -6.14
C PHE A 67 4.09 -4.69 -5.21
N ILE A 68 3.90 -4.07 -4.04
CA ILE A 68 2.86 -4.46 -3.10
C ILE A 68 1.48 -4.15 -3.71
N ALA A 69 1.31 -3.03 -4.41
CA ALA A 69 0.06 -2.73 -5.13
C ALA A 69 -0.26 -3.80 -6.19
N MET A 70 0.73 -4.19 -7.00
CA MET A 70 0.58 -5.24 -8.02
C MET A 70 0.18 -6.59 -7.42
N PHE A 71 0.57 -6.85 -6.18
CA PHE A 71 0.22 -8.08 -5.49
C PHE A 71 -1.18 -8.02 -4.83
N PHE A 72 -1.50 -6.94 -4.12
CA PHE A 72 -2.73 -6.86 -3.33
C PHE A 72 -3.96 -6.38 -4.11
N ALA A 73 -3.79 -5.58 -5.17
CA ALA A 73 -4.90 -5.14 -6.01
C ALA A 73 -5.63 -6.31 -6.70
N PRO A 74 -4.96 -7.34 -7.25
CA PRO A 74 -5.62 -8.54 -7.75
C PRO A 74 -6.28 -9.38 -6.65
N ILE A 75 -5.70 -9.46 -5.45
CA ILE A 75 -6.28 -10.22 -4.33
C ILE A 75 -7.65 -9.66 -3.94
N ILE A 76 -7.74 -8.35 -3.67
CA ILE A 76 -9.04 -7.74 -3.32
C ILE A 76 -10.04 -7.85 -4.47
N SER A 77 -9.56 -7.73 -5.71
CA SER A 77 -10.40 -7.84 -6.89
C SER A 77 -11.02 -9.22 -7.06
N ASN A 78 -10.25 -10.28 -6.83
CA ASN A 78 -10.75 -11.66 -6.88
C ASN A 78 -11.74 -11.92 -5.76
N GLU A 79 -11.45 -11.48 -4.53
CA GLU A 79 -12.35 -11.64 -3.39
C GLU A 79 -13.73 -10.99 -3.62
N LEU A 80 -13.77 -9.84 -4.31
CA LEU A 80 -15.00 -9.11 -4.61
C LEU A 80 -15.76 -9.63 -5.84
N ILE A 81 -15.12 -10.30 -6.80
CA ILE A 81 -15.83 -10.90 -7.96
C ILE A 81 -16.28 -12.33 -7.66
N ASP A 82 -15.51 -13.11 -6.88
CA ASP A 82 -15.89 -14.46 -6.48
C ASP A 82 -17.20 -14.50 -5.64
N ASP A 83 -17.68 -13.33 -5.17
CA ASP A 83 -19.00 -13.11 -4.58
C ASP A 83 -20.18 -13.57 -5.42
N ARG A 84 -20.05 -13.61 -6.75
CA ARG A 84 -21.19 -13.89 -7.63
C ARG A 84 -21.43 -15.38 -7.90
N SER A 85 -20.56 -16.29 -7.43
CA SER A 85 -20.61 -17.70 -7.90
C SER A 85 -20.22 -18.79 -6.90
N SER A 86 -19.96 -18.49 -5.62
CA SER A 86 -19.49 -19.51 -4.66
C SER A 86 -20.54 -19.85 -3.60
N LYS A 87 -20.75 -21.15 -3.35
CA LYS A 87 -21.61 -21.67 -2.25
C LYS A 87 -21.24 -21.08 -0.89
N ILE A 88 -19.95 -20.76 -0.68
CA ILE A 88 -19.46 -20.16 0.57
C ILE A 88 -19.96 -18.73 0.73
N ASN A 89 -20.03 -17.96 -0.36
CA ASN A 89 -20.60 -16.62 -0.31
C ASN A 89 -22.12 -16.66 -0.08
N GLU A 90 -22.84 -17.66 -0.59
CA GLU A 90 -24.26 -17.88 -0.25
C GLU A 90 -24.47 -18.07 1.26
N TYR A 91 -23.60 -18.82 1.94
CA TYR A 91 -23.58 -18.93 3.40
C TYR A 91 -23.22 -17.60 4.10
N LEU A 92 -22.32 -16.79 3.54
CA LEU A 92 -22.01 -15.47 4.12
C LEU A 92 -23.16 -14.47 3.92
N TYR A 93 -23.90 -14.56 2.82
CA TYR A 93 -25.10 -13.78 2.54
C TYR A 93 -26.28 -14.18 3.42
N SER A 94 -26.42 -15.46 3.75
CA SER A 94 -27.49 -15.91 4.67
C SER A 94 -27.28 -15.45 6.11
N ILE A 95 -26.03 -15.15 6.50
CA ILE A 95 -25.65 -14.75 7.87
C ILE A 95 -25.43 -13.23 7.99
N SER A 96 -25.20 -12.51 6.89
CA SER A 96 -24.83 -11.09 6.96
C SER A 96 -25.30 -10.22 5.78
N ASN A 97 -25.48 -8.92 6.07
CA ASN A 97 -25.82 -7.94 5.04
C ASN A 97 -24.68 -7.76 4.04
N THR A 98 -25.00 -7.59 2.76
CA THR A 98 -24.05 -7.35 1.65
C THR A 98 -23.00 -6.29 1.98
N LYS A 99 -23.41 -5.20 2.63
CA LYS A 99 -22.50 -4.13 3.07
C LYS A 99 -21.41 -4.65 4.03
N ASN A 100 -21.77 -5.50 5.00
CA ASN A 100 -20.81 -6.06 5.94
C ASN A 100 -19.84 -7.02 5.26
N ILE A 101 -20.29 -7.77 4.24
CA ILE A 101 -19.45 -8.69 3.49
C ILE A 101 -18.34 -7.94 2.75
N ILE A 102 -18.70 -6.90 2.00
CA ILE A 102 -17.74 -6.15 1.18
C ILE A 102 -16.73 -5.39 2.04
N PHE A 103 -17.21 -4.63 3.02
CA PHE A 103 -16.31 -3.91 3.92
C PHE A 103 -15.47 -4.88 4.76
N GLY A 104 -16.02 -6.05 5.14
CA GLY A 104 -15.28 -7.12 5.80
C GLY A 104 -14.16 -7.67 4.92
N LYS A 105 -14.41 -7.91 3.63
CA LYS A 105 -13.38 -8.35 2.67
C LYS A 105 -12.27 -7.33 2.48
N ILE A 106 -12.63 -6.05 2.30
CA ILE A 106 -11.66 -4.95 2.21
C ILE A 106 -10.80 -4.91 3.49
N LEU A 107 -11.43 -4.97 4.68
CA LEU A 107 -10.70 -5.03 5.95
C LEU A 107 -9.82 -6.26 6.08
N GLY A 108 -10.28 -7.42 5.62
CA GLY A 108 -9.50 -8.66 5.60
C GLY A 108 -8.23 -8.54 4.75
N VAL A 109 -8.32 -7.90 3.58
CA VAL A 109 -7.15 -7.65 2.72
C VAL A 109 -6.25 -6.57 3.31
N ILE A 110 -6.78 -5.51 3.93
CA ILE A 110 -5.98 -4.51 4.65
C ILE A 110 -5.20 -5.17 5.80
N ASN A 111 -5.84 -6.06 6.57
CA ASN A 111 -5.17 -6.83 7.62
C ASN A 111 -4.06 -7.74 7.04
N LEU A 112 -4.29 -8.31 5.86
CA LEU A 112 -3.28 -9.09 5.13
C LEU A 112 -2.06 -8.21 4.76
N VAL A 113 -2.30 -6.98 4.27
CA VAL A 113 -1.24 -5.99 3.99
C VAL A 113 -0.45 -5.67 5.25
N LEU A 114 -1.12 -5.32 6.34
CA LEU A 114 -0.46 -4.98 7.61
C LEU A 114 0.37 -6.15 8.13
N PHE A 115 -0.16 -7.37 8.02
CA PHE A 115 0.59 -8.58 8.37
C PHE A 115 1.85 -8.75 7.50
N THR A 116 1.75 -8.59 6.17
CA THR A 116 2.94 -8.67 5.30
C THR A 116 4.00 -7.61 5.60
N LEU A 117 3.58 -6.38 5.88
CA LEU A 117 4.51 -5.30 6.20
C LEU A 117 5.20 -5.56 7.54
N LEU A 118 4.46 -6.09 8.52
CA LEU A 118 5.02 -6.46 9.82
C LEU A 118 6.00 -7.63 9.69
N THR A 119 5.71 -8.65 8.88
CA THR A 119 6.66 -9.75 8.65
C THR A 119 7.91 -9.27 7.91
N TYR A 120 7.79 -8.37 6.93
CA TYR A 120 8.96 -7.74 6.29
C TYR A 120 9.79 -6.93 7.29
N PHE A 121 9.14 -6.17 8.18
CA PHE A 121 9.83 -5.42 9.21
C PHE A 121 10.61 -6.32 10.17
N VAL A 122 10.02 -7.44 10.61
CA VAL A 122 10.70 -8.43 11.46
C VAL A 122 11.87 -9.08 10.74
N LEU A 123 11.71 -9.49 9.47
CA LEU A 123 12.79 -10.06 8.67
C LEU A 123 13.95 -9.08 8.51
N LEU A 124 13.65 -7.81 8.24
CA LEU A 124 14.63 -6.74 8.13
C LEU A 124 15.40 -6.56 9.44
N LEU A 125 14.72 -6.54 10.60
CA LEU A 125 15.40 -6.49 11.91
C LEU A 125 16.35 -7.67 12.11
N VAL A 126 15.90 -8.90 11.83
CA VAL A 126 16.73 -10.11 11.95
C VAL A 126 18.00 -10.00 11.08
N THR A 127 17.86 -9.53 9.84
CA THR A 127 19.03 -9.36 8.95
C THR A 127 20.01 -8.30 9.45
N ILE A 128 19.53 -7.20 10.04
CA ILE A 128 20.39 -6.15 10.61
C ILE A 128 21.20 -6.66 11.80
N PHE A 129 20.60 -7.49 12.65
CA PHE A 129 21.28 -8.00 13.85
C PHE A 129 22.28 -9.12 13.55
N ASN A 130 22.04 -9.91 12.50
CA ASN A 130 22.89 -11.06 12.17
C ASN A 130 24.07 -10.70 11.25
N GLU A 131 23.92 -9.74 10.35
CA GLU A 131 24.93 -9.42 9.34
C GLU A 131 25.66 -8.11 9.64
N ASN A 132 26.97 -8.20 9.91
CA ASN A 132 27.80 -7.04 10.29
C ASN A 132 27.86 -5.97 9.20
N GLU A 133 27.92 -6.36 7.92
CA GLU A 133 27.93 -5.40 6.82
C GLU A 133 26.62 -4.61 6.76
N ILE A 134 25.49 -5.31 6.83
CA ILE A 134 24.14 -4.72 6.84
C ILE A 134 23.98 -3.75 8.02
N LYS A 135 24.48 -4.14 9.20
CA LYS A 135 24.47 -3.28 10.39
C LYS A 135 25.21 -1.95 10.18
N ILE A 136 26.39 -1.98 9.54
CA ILE A 136 27.18 -0.77 9.24
C ILE A 136 26.44 0.13 8.25
N ILE A 137 25.73 -0.45 7.29
CA ILE A 137 24.97 0.31 6.30
C ILE A 137 23.76 0.95 6.96
N PHE A 138 23.02 0.19 7.78
CA PHE A 138 21.87 0.72 8.52
C PHE A 138 22.27 1.80 9.51
N SER A 139 23.43 1.69 10.17
CA SER A 139 23.92 2.76 11.04
C SER A 139 24.21 4.04 10.25
N LYS A 140 24.78 3.94 9.05
CA LYS A 140 24.94 5.11 8.16
C LYS A 140 23.59 5.72 7.76
N ILE A 141 22.63 4.91 7.31
CA ILE A 141 21.27 5.38 6.98
C ILE A 141 20.66 6.11 8.19
N TYR A 142 20.78 5.50 9.38
CA TYR A 142 20.28 6.07 10.62
C TYR A 142 20.89 7.43 10.93
N THR A 143 22.22 7.60 10.76
CA THR A 143 22.89 8.88 11.02
C THR A 143 22.39 10.02 10.14
N TYR A 144 22.02 9.75 8.89
CA TYR A 144 21.61 10.79 7.93
C TYR A 144 20.12 11.16 7.99
N ILE A 145 19.27 10.25 8.48
CA ILE A 145 17.82 10.40 8.39
C ILE A 145 17.19 10.51 9.77
N GLY A 146 17.62 9.71 10.74
CA GLY A 146 17.02 9.62 12.08
C GLY A 146 15.84 8.65 12.17
N THR A 147 15.38 8.38 13.40
CA THR A 147 14.29 7.43 13.69
C THR A 147 12.91 7.92 13.26
N ILE A 148 12.59 9.17 13.62
CA ILE A 148 11.24 9.74 13.47
C ILE A 148 10.84 9.78 11.99
N THR A 149 11.77 10.21 11.14
CA THR A 149 11.65 10.25 9.69
C THR A 149 11.47 8.86 9.08
N LEU A 150 12.22 7.84 9.53
CA LEU A 150 12.03 6.45 9.08
C LEU A 150 10.64 5.91 9.46
N ILE A 151 10.18 6.16 10.68
CA ILE A 151 8.83 5.76 11.12
C ILE A 151 7.76 6.44 10.26
N GLN A 152 7.91 7.74 9.98
CA GLN A 152 6.98 8.49 9.15
C GLN A 152 6.96 7.99 7.69
N LEU A 153 8.12 7.69 7.10
CA LEU A 153 8.18 7.08 5.77
C LEU A 153 7.45 5.74 5.73
N PHE A 154 7.59 4.92 6.78
CA PHE A 154 6.88 3.65 6.90
C PHE A 154 5.35 3.85 6.98
N ILE A 155 4.88 4.85 7.73
CA ILE A 155 3.46 5.21 7.81
C ILE A 155 2.93 5.68 6.43
N LEU A 156 3.68 6.54 5.74
CA LEU A 156 3.30 7.02 4.40
C LEU A 156 3.23 5.87 3.39
N MET A 157 4.14 4.90 3.48
CA MET A 157 4.11 3.70 2.65
C MET A 157 2.86 2.85 2.92
N ILE A 158 2.50 2.63 4.18
CA ILE A 158 1.25 1.94 4.57
C ILE A 158 0.04 2.64 3.95
N LEU A 159 -0.05 3.96 4.09
CA LEU A 159 -1.16 4.76 3.54
C LEU A 159 -1.24 4.65 2.02
N GLY A 160 -0.09 4.73 1.33
CA GLY A 160 -0.02 4.56 -0.12
C GLY A 160 -0.57 3.20 -0.55
N ILE A 161 -0.17 2.11 0.14
CA ILE A 161 -0.65 0.76 -0.17
C ILE A 161 -2.15 0.62 0.14
N ILE A 162 -2.65 1.16 1.26
CA ILE A 162 -4.09 1.11 1.58
C ILE A 162 -4.90 1.75 0.45
N TRP A 163 -4.46 2.90 -0.08
CA TRP A 163 -5.13 3.54 -1.21
C TRP A 163 -5.18 2.68 -2.47
N THR A 164 -4.16 1.87 -2.73
CA THR A 164 -4.16 0.94 -3.88
C THR A 164 -5.23 -0.13 -3.72
N VAL A 165 -5.42 -0.67 -2.50
CA VAL A 165 -6.48 -1.63 -2.20
C VAL A 165 -7.86 -0.98 -2.35
N LEU A 166 -8.01 0.25 -1.88
CA LEU A 166 -9.26 1.01 -2.01
C LEU A 166 -9.59 1.28 -3.49
N PHE A 167 -8.65 1.77 -4.29
CA PHE A 167 -8.87 1.99 -5.72
C PHE A 167 -9.19 0.69 -6.46
N ALA A 168 -8.48 -0.40 -6.17
CA ALA A 168 -8.77 -1.70 -6.76
C ALA A 168 -10.19 -2.17 -6.43
N SER A 169 -10.62 -1.99 -5.19
CA SER A 169 -11.99 -2.32 -4.78
C SER A 169 -13.04 -1.49 -5.51
N LEU A 170 -12.76 -0.23 -5.84
CA LEU A 170 -13.70 0.63 -6.56
C LEU A 170 -13.81 0.23 -8.03
N ILE A 171 -12.67 0.03 -8.70
CA ILE A 171 -12.65 -0.37 -10.12
C ILE A 171 -13.40 -1.68 -10.32
N ILE A 172 -13.23 -2.63 -9.41
CA ILE A 172 -13.78 -3.97 -9.60
C ILE A 172 -15.30 -4.04 -9.53
N ILE A 173 -15.96 -3.07 -8.89
CA ILE A 173 -17.43 -2.94 -8.91
C ILE A 173 -17.94 -2.89 -10.36
N PHE A 174 -17.19 -2.26 -11.25
CA PHE A 174 -17.56 -2.05 -12.66
C PHE A 174 -17.15 -3.22 -13.57
N VAL A 175 -16.31 -4.16 -13.10
CA VAL A 175 -15.79 -5.25 -13.91
C VAL A 175 -16.67 -6.49 -13.75
N LYS A 176 -17.29 -6.94 -14.85
CA LYS A 176 -18.15 -8.15 -14.85
C LYS A 176 -17.39 -9.45 -15.11
N ASN A 177 -16.27 -9.42 -15.85
CA ASN A 177 -15.56 -10.62 -16.29
C ASN A 177 -14.24 -10.81 -15.54
N LYS A 178 -14.10 -11.95 -14.84
CA LYS A 178 -12.88 -12.33 -14.09
C LYS A 178 -11.61 -12.31 -14.95
N LYS A 179 -11.70 -12.65 -16.24
CA LYS A 179 -10.53 -12.66 -17.14
C LYS A 179 -9.97 -11.26 -17.42
N LYS A 180 -10.76 -10.20 -17.18
CA LYS A 180 -10.39 -8.81 -17.47
C LYS A 180 -9.89 -8.02 -16.25
N ILE A 181 -9.76 -8.67 -15.08
CA ILE A 181 -9.36 -8.00 -13.83
C ILE A 181 -8.02 -7.31 -13.97
N LEU A 182 -7.00 -8.01 -14.47
CA LEU A 182 -5.65 -7.45 -14.57
C LEU A 182 -5.60 -6.21 -15.47
N TYR A 183 -6.31 -6.23 -16.59
CA TYR A 183 -6.42 -5.06 -17.48
C TYR A 183 -7.16 -3.89 -16.83
N ALA A 184 -8.20 -4.17 -16.05
CA ALA A 184 -8.96 -3.14 -15.35
C ALA A 184 -8.12 -2.47 -14.24
N LEU A 185 -7.18 -3.19 -13.62
CA LEU A 185 -6.30 -2.66 -12.58
C LEU A 185 -5.11 -1.87 -13.12
N PHE A 186 -4.77 -2.01 -14.41
CA PHE A 186 -3.62 -1.34 -15.02
C PHE A 186 -3.56 0.19 -14.80
N PRO A 187 -4.68 0.95 -14.84
CA PRO A 187 -4.67 2.37 -14.53
C PRO A 187 -4.13 2.71 -13.13
N ILE A 188 -4.30 1.83 -12.14
CA ILE A 188 -3.75 2.04 -10.78
C ILE A 188 -2.22 2.00 -10.84
N TYR A 189 -1.64 1.03 -11.54
CA TYR A 189 -0.19 0.90 -11.64
C TYR A 189 0.43 2.05 -12.44
N LEU A 190 -0.25 2.46 -13.54
CA LEU A 190 0.12 3.67 -14.27
C LEU A 190 0.08 4.90 -13.38
N TYR A 191 -0.97 5.05 -12.56
CA TYR A 191 -1.09 6.18 -11.65
C TYR A 191 0.05 6.24 -10.63
N ILE A 192 0.45 5.10 -10.06
CA ILE A 192 1.64 5.03 -9.17
C ILE A 192 2.91 5.44 -9.94
N GLY A 193 3.11 4.92 -11.16
CA GLY A 193 4.27 5.23 -12.00
C GLY A 193 4.35 6.71 -12.40
N ILE A 194 3.24 7.29 -12.84
CA ILE A 194 3.14 8.72 -13.16
C ILE A 194 3.38 9.56 -11.90
N SER A 195 2.80 9.16 -10.77
CA SER A 195 3.02 9.86 -9.50
C SER A 195 4.48 9.86 -9.09
N ALA A 196 5.18 8.73 -9.24
CA ALA A 196 6.62 8.65 -9.02
C ALA A 196 7.39 9.56 -9.98
N PHE A 197 7.07 9.54 -11.28
CA PHE A 197 7.74 10.38 -12.27
C PHE A 197 7.60 11.88 -11.97
N ILE A 198 6.39 12.33 -11.63
CA ILE A 198 6.12 13.71 -11.18
C ILE A 198 6.95 14.02 -9.94
N VAL A 199 6.94 13.13 -8.96
CA VAL A 199 7.67 13.31 -7.70
C VAL A 199 9.17 13.33 -7.91
N PHE A 200 9.76 12.67 -8.91
CA PHE A 200 11.20 12.74 -9.16
C PHE A 200 11.62 13.97 -9.98
N HIS A 201 10.84 14.34 -11.01
CA HIS A 201 11.27 15.35 -11.99
C HIS A 201 10.63 16.73 -11.83
N PHE A 202 9.42 16.81 -11.29
CA PHE A 202 8.61 18.04 -11.30
C PHE A 202 8.27 18.54 -9.88
N TYR A 203 9.14 18.29 -8.91
CA TYR A 203 8.87 18.76 -7.55
C TYR A 203 8.90 20.28 -7.46
N ASP A 204 7.79 20.87 -7.04
CA ASP A 204 7.66 22.27 -6.65
C ASP A 204 6.81 22.38 -5.36
N LYS A 205 7.03 23.43 -4.57
CA LYS A 205 6.25 23.73 -3.36
C LYS A 205 4.77 23.90 -3.68
N SER A 206 4.44 24.55 -4.79
CA SER A 206 3.04 24.74 -5.24
C SER A 206 2.36 23.39 -5.52
N LEU A 207 3.03 22.52 -6.28
CA LEU A 207 2.59 21.16 -6.59
C LEU A 207 2.45 20.31 -5.33
N SER A 208 3.30 20.50 -4.32
CA SER A 208 3.19 19.77 -3.06
C SER A 208 1.88 20.07 -2.32
N ILE A 209 1.35 21.29 -2.39
CA ILE A 209 0.07 21.67 -1.77
C ILE A 209 -1.11 21.02 -2.51
N ILE A 210 -1.08 21.06 -3.85
CA ILE A 210 -2.13 20.45 -4.69
C ILE A 210 -2.12 18.93 -4.51
N SER A 211 -0.93 18.33 -4.38
CA SER A 211 -0.76 16.89 -4.25
C SER A 211 -1.43 16.31 -3.02
N ILE A 212 -1.68 17.11 -1.97
CA ILE A 212 -2.31 16.68 -0.72
C ILE A 212 -3.67 16.03 -0.97
N PHE A 213 -4.40 16.48 -1.99
CA PHE A 213 -5.74 15.99 -2.35
C PHE A 213 -5.74 14.76 -3.27
N LEU A 214 -4.55 14.33 -3.69
CA LEU A 214 -4.37 13.21 -4.61
C LEU A 214 -3.78 12.04 -3.83
N PRO A 215 -4.53 10.95 -3.61
CA PRO A 215 -3.99 9.76 -2.97
C PRO A 215 -2.82 9.18 -3.75
N ILE A 216 -1.93 8.45 -3.09
CA ILE A 216 -0.62 7.98 -3.59
C ILE A 216 0.36 9.13 -3.91
N LEU A 217 -0.06 10.13 -4.69
CA LEU A 217 0.77 11.29 -5.02
C LEU A 217 1.14 12.09 -3.76
N SER A 218 0.18 12.35 -2.87
CA SER A 218 0.42 13.00 -1.57
C SER A 218 1.43 12.25 -0.70
N GLN A 219 1.41 10.90 -0.67
CA GLN A 219 2.34 10.09 0.10
C GLN A 219 3.75 10.16 -0.48
N LEU A 220 3.88 10.15 -1.80
CA LEU A 220 5.18 10.24 -2.47
C LEU A 220 5.78 11.65 -2.37
N PHE A 221 4.98 12.71 -2.54
CA PHE A 221 5.43 14.08 -2.33
C PHE A 221 5.84 14.32 -0.87
N SER A 222 5.03 13.87 0.09
CA SER A 222 5.35 14.05 1.50
C SER A 222 6.60 13.27 1.91
N ALA A 223 6.84 12.08 1.35
CA ALA A 223 8.09 11.35 1.51
C ALA A 223 9.30 12.11 0.94
N ARG A 224 9.18 12.68 -0.26
CA ARG A 224 10.25 13.51 -0.85
C ARG A 224 10.54 14.74 0.02
N VAL A 225 9.49 15.43 0.48
CA VAL A 225 9.61 16.61 1.34
C VAL A 225 10.32 16.28 2.65
N LEU A 226 9.95 15.15 3.27
CA LEU A 226 10.53 14.65 4.52
C LEU A 226 12.01 14.32 4.37
N LEU A 227 12.39 13.67 3.26
CA LEU A 227 13.77 13.28 3.00
C LEU A 227 14.67 14.47 2.66
N PHE A 228 14.24 15.37 1.77
CA PHE A 228 15.13 16.38 1.18
C PHE A 228 15.08 17.74 1.86
N ASN A 229 13.92 18.17 2.34
CA ASN A 229 13.75 19.55 2.79
C ASN A 229 13.63 19.69 4.32
N ASN A 230 13.88 18.61 5.08
CA ASN A 230 13.76 18.55 6.55
C ASN A 230 12.51 19.29 7.05
N TYR A 231 11.39 19.09 6.35
CA TYR A 231 10.23 19.96 6.50
C TYR A 231 9.43 19.65 7.76
N ASN A 232 8.72 20.69 8.17
CA ASN A 232 7.95 20.80 9.40
C ASN A 232 7.02 19.58 9.61
N ILE A 233 7.21 18.86 10.72
CA ILE A 233 6.40 17.69 11.13
C ILE A 233 4.89 18.01 11.06
N TYR A 234 4.50 19.26 11.31
CA TYR A 234 3.13 19.72 11.23
C TYR A 234 2.48 19.53 9.85
N LEU A 235 3.21 19.75 8.75
CA LEU A 235 2.63 19.62 7.40
C LEU A 235 2.35 18.15 7.06
N LEU A 236 3.19 17.24 7.55
CA LEU A 236 2.95 15.80 7.45
C LEU A 236 1.72 15.38 8.25
N VAL A 237 1.59 15.85 9.49
CA VAL A 237 0.40 15.58 10.32
C VAL A 237 -0.88 16.11 9.65
N VAL A 238 -0.84 17.30 9.07
CA VAL A 238 -1.98 17.83 8.31
C VAL A 238 -2.29 16.96 7.10
N SER A 239 -1.27 16.53 6.33
CA SER A 239 -1.47 15.66 5.17
C SER A 239 -2.07 14.30 5.55
N THR A 240 -1.66 13.70 6.66
CA THR A 240 -2.21 12.42 7.13
C THR A 240 -3.65 12.57 7.62
N ILE A 241 -3.99 13.66 8.30
CA ILE A 241 -5.37 13.97 8.69
C ILE A 241 -6.26 14.12 7.44
N ILE A 242 -5.80 14.85 6.42
CA ILE A 242 -6.54 15.02 5.17
C ILE A 242 -6.74 13.67 4.47
N GLN A 243 -5.72 12.82 4.42
CA GLN A 243 -5.85 11.46 3.85
C GLN A 243 -6.85 10.60 4.62
N LEU A 244 -6.93 10.70 5.95
CA LEU A 244 -7.95 9.98 6.73
C LEU A 244 -9.36 10.48 6.41
N ILE A 245 -9.53 11.79 6.21
CA ILE A 245 -10.79 12.40 5.77
C ILE A 245 -11.16 11.90 4.36
N GLU A 246 -10.20 11.82 3.45
CA GLU A 246 -10.40 11.27 2.11
C GLU A 246 -10.82 9.79 2.14
N VAL A 247 -10.22 8.96 3.00
CA VAL A 247 -10.64 7.57 3.19
C VAL A 247 -12.09 7.51 3.69
N TYR A 248 -12.48 8.42 4.59
CA TYR A 248 -13.87 8.52 5.05
C TYR A 248 -14.84 8.91 3.93
N ILE A 249 -14.48 9.91 3.11
CA ILE A 249 -15.26 10.35 1.95
C ILE A 249 -15.36 9.21 0.92
N PHE A 250 -14.25 8.53 0.64
CA PHE A 250 -14.20 7.36 -0.23
C PHE A 250 -15.15 6.28 0.26
N ALA A 251 -15.13 5.94 1.55
CA ALA A 251 -16.02 4.90 2.10
C ALA A 251 -17.51 5.25 1.93
N ARG A 252 -17.87 6.53 2.07
CA ARG A 252 -19.24 7.01 1.79
C ARG A 252 -19.60 6.89 0.31
N PHE A 253 -18.71 7.35 -0.58
CA PHE A 253 -18.90 7.30 -2.02
C PHE A 253 -19.00 5.86 -2.55
N PHE A 254 -18.07 5.01 -2.13
CA PHE A 254 -18.04 3.58 -2.46
C PHE A 254 -19.35 2.87 -2.10
N ASN A 255 -19.89 3.13 -0.90
CA ASN A 255 -21.16 2.55 -0.47
C ASN A 255 -22.36 3.05 -1.30
N LYS A 256 -22.29 4.26 -1.86
CA LYS A 256 -23.32 4.79 -2.78
C LYS A 256 -23.26 4.09 -4.13
N GLU A 257 -22.08 4.04 -4.75
CA GLU A 257 -21.89 3.41 -6.07
C GLU A 257 -22.18 1.91 -6.04
N HIS A 258 -21.77 1.23 -4.98
CA HIS A 258 -22.03 -0.19 -4.82
C HIS A 258 -23.54 -0.51 -4.81
N LYS A 259 -24.36 0.32 -4.15
CA LYS A 259 -25.82 0.14 -4.16
C LYS A 259 -26.39 0.25 -5.58
N ASN A 260 -25.93 1.24 -6.35
CA ASN A 260 -26.42 1.47 -7.71
C ASN A 260 -26.11 0.30 -8.67
N HIS A 261 -25.02 -0.43 -8.44
CA HIS A 261 -24.57 -1.54 -9.27
C HIS A 261 -25.07 -2.93 -8.84
N LEU A 262 -25.63 -3.08 -7.64
CA LEU A 262 -26.28 -4.32 -7.20
C LEU A 262 -27.72 -4.49 -7.72
N PHE A 263 -28.42 -3.38 -7.99
CA PHE A 263 -29.84 -3.36 -8.36
C PHE A 263 -30.09 -3.14 -9.86
N LYS A 264 -29.11 -3.47 -10.71
CA LYS A 264 -29.21 -3.51 -12.18
C LYS A 264 -28.70 -4.83 -12.71
#